data_AF-A0A4S4MS62-F1
#
_entry.id   AF-A0A4S4MS62-F1
#
_cell.length_a   1.000
_cell.length_b   1.000
_cell.length_c   1.000
_cell.angle_alpha   90.00
_cell.angle_beta   90.00
_cell.angle_gamma   90.00
#
_symmetry.space_group_name_H-M   'P 1'
#
loop_
_entity.id
_entity.type
_entity.pdbx_description
1 polymer ?
#
loop_
_entity_poly.entity_id
_entity_poly.type
_entity_poly.pdbx_seq_one_letter_code
_entity_poly.pdbx_strand_id
1 'polypeptide(L)'
;MNYSQETLVDPTLLAHQYQDDLTVLEFSSDNMTNTKISVRGKRYLSYVVESNRDNTRTSVYRVEYQSERTLVATIDRGNVFPDKITLDGATIRLSQWLRTPTLSEFPAKMHVGGVDYVWKKNLVDQLRMVARDEPATPLAWFCRSRYQTVDKHDVYHPATLFITKDADEVRESVLVACVILEHKIRLRAKAYGVTMVADAMRRPSHSY
;
A
#
# COMPACT_ATOMS: atom_id res chain seq x y z
N MET A 1 -27.05 -8.02 -6.34
CA MET A 1 -25.62 -7.79 -6.01
C MET A 1 -25.52 -7.78 -4.49
N ASN A 2 -24.95 -8.81 -3.88
CA ASN A 2 -24.76 -8.85 -2.42
C ASN A 2 -23.56 -7.97 -2.07
N TYR A 3 -23.83 -6.80 -1.48
CA TYR A 3 -22.80 -6.01 -0.81
C TYR A 3 -22.45 -6.74 0.49
N SER A 4 -21.48 -7.64 0.43
CA SER A 4 -20.81 -8.13 1.64
C SER A 4 -20.25 -6.92 2.36
N GLN A 5 -20.74 -6.63 3.57
CA GLN A 5 -20.13 -5.64 4.44
C GLN A 5 -18.74 -6.14 4.78
N GLU A 6 -17.72 -5.63 4.09
CA GLU A 6 -16.34 -5.92 4.45
C GLU A 6 -16.01 -5.16 5.73
N THR A 7 -15.94 -5.90 6.84
CA THR A 7 -15.65 -5.35 8.17
C THR A 7 -14.32 -4.60 8.15
N LEU A 8 -14.34 -3.41 8.76
CA LEU A 8 -13.14 -2.62 9.03
C LEU A 8 -12.16 -3.46 9.83
N VAL A 9 -10.89 -3.50 9.40
CA VAL A 9 -9.86 -4.17 10.19
C VAL A 9 -9.51 -3.24 11.33
N ASP A 10 -9.93 -3.61 12.54
CA ASP A 10 -9.50 -2.91 13.75
C ASP A 10 -8.04 -3.29 14.04
N PRO A 11 -7.09 -2.37 13.83
CA PRO A 11 -5.68 -2.67 14.03
C PRO A 11 -5.37 -2.97 15.50
N THR A 12 -6.17 -2.47 16.45
CA THR A 12 -5.96 -2.74 17.87
C THR A 12 -6.34 -4.18 18.23
N LEU A 13 -7.48 -4.67 17.73
CA LEU A 13 -7.89 -6.06 17.92
C LEU A 13 -6.91 -7.04 17.26
N LEU A 14 -6.45 -6.75 16.04
CA LEU A 14 -5.45 -7.59 15.38
C LEU A 14 -4.08 -7.50 16.05
N ALA A 15 -3.67 -6.32 16.52
CA ALA A 15 -2.42 -6.21 17.29
C ALA A 15 -2.47 -7.03 18.57
N HIS A 16 -3.63 -7.15 19.23
CA HIS A 16 -3.80 -8.06 20.37
C HIS A 16 -3.76 -9.54 19.95
N GLN A 17 -4.37 -9.89 18.81
CA GLN A 17 -4.36 -11.26 18.31
C GLN A 17 -2.96 -11.75 17.91
N TYR A 18 -2.11 -10.85 17.41
CA TYR A 18 -0.78 -11.18 16.88
C TYR A 18 0.37 -10.52 17.68
N GLN A 19 0.20 -10.37 19.00
CA GLN A 19 1.01 -9.50 19.87
C GLN A 19 2.54 -9.65 19.73
N ASP A 20 3.05 -10.82 19.37
CA ASP A 20 4.49 -11.10 19.17
C ASP A 20 4.88 -11.56 17.75
N ASP A 21 3.93 -11.69 16.82
CA ASP A 21 4.14 -12.30 15.50
C ASP A 21 3.85 -11.33 14.33
N LEU A 22 3.98 -10.02 14.57
CA LEU A 22 3.84 -8.97 13.56
C LEU A 22 5.16 -8.29 13.21
N THR A 23 5.49 -8.29 11.93
CA THR A 23 6.39 -7.28 11.38
C THR A 23 5.60 -5.99 11.15
N VAL A 24 6.03 -4.91 11.77
CA VAL A 24 5.41 -3.59 11.61
C VAL A 24 6.37 -2.66 10.87
N LEU A 25 5.96 -2.22 9.69
CA LEU A 25 6.71 -1.30 8.84
C LEU A 25 6.11 0.11 8.94
N GLU A 26 6.89 1.04 9.51
CA GLU A 26 6.48 2.42 9.76
C GLU A 26 7.06 3.35 8.69
N PHE A 27 6.18 4.08 8.02
CA PHE A 27 6.54 5.00 6.95
C PHE A 27 6.79 6.40 7.52
N SER A 28 7.92 7.01 7.14
CA SER A 28 8.28 8.36 7.59
C SER A 28 7.40 9.46 6.99
N SER A 29 6.74 9.17 5.87
CA SER A 29 5.85 10.09 5.17
C SER A 29 4.72 9.32 4.48
N ASP A 30 3.63 10.04 4.23
CA ASP A 30 2.47 9.55 3.48
C ASP A 30 2.71 9.46 1.96
N ASN A 31 3.88 9.92 1.49
CA ASN A 31 4.25 9.90 0.08
C ASN A 31 4.87 8.54 -0.28
N MET A 32 4.02 7.61 -0.72
CA MET A 32 4.42 6.24 -1.05
C MET A 32 5.51 6.13 -2.13
N THR A 33 5.75 7.18 -2.93
CA THR A 33 6.79 7.17 -3.96
C THR A 33 8.13 7.74 -3.47
N ASN A 34 8.14 8.43 -2.33
CA ASN A 34 9.31 9.04 -1.72
C ASN A 34 9.21 8.99 -0.19
N THR A 35 9.61 7.87 0.40
CA THR A 35 9.45 7.61 1.83
C THR A 35 10.52 6.65 2.36
N LYS A 36 10.81 6.76 3.65
CA LYS A 36 11.72 5.90 4.39
C LYS A 36 10.89 4.99 5.29
N ILE A 37 11.30 3.75 5.42
CA ILE A 37 10.52 2.75 6.15
C ILE A 37 11.41 2.08 7.20
N SER A 38 10.96 2.12 8.44
CA SER A 38 11.63 1.47 9.57
C SER A 38 10.79 0.29 10.04
N VAL A 39 11.44 -0.81 10.38
CA VAL A 39 10.77 -1.90 11.11
C VAL A 39 10.66 -1.47 12.57
N ARG A 40 9.46 -1.51 13.16
CA ARG A 40 9.25 -1.19 14.58
C ARG A 40 10.16 -2.04 15.46
N GLY A 41 10.76 -1.42 16.47
CA GLY A 41 11.72 -2.06 17.35
C GLY A 41 13.15 -2.17 16.77
N LYS A 42 13.36 -1.91 15.48
CA LYS A 42 14.70 -1.73 14.91
C LYS A 42 15.13 -0.27 15.01
N ARG A 43 16.38 -0.05 15.41
CA ARG A 43 16.99 1.28 15.52
C ARG A 43 17.27 1.92 14.15
N TYR A 44 17.51 1.09 13.13
CA TYR A 44 18.01 1.54 11.84
C TYR A 44 16.94 1.45 10.75
N LEU A 45 17.09 2.33 9.77
CA LEU A 45 16.29 2.34 8.55
C LEU A 45 16.33 0.97 7.86
N SER A 46 15.18 0.47 7.41
CA SER A 46 15.07 -0.86 6.80
C SER A 46 14.81 -0.81 5.30
N TYR A 47 14.03 0.17 4.83
CA TYR A 47 13.78 0.35 3.40
C TYR A 47 13.75 1.82 2.99
N VAL A 48 14.01 2.07 1.71
CA VAL A 48 13.88 3.37 1.07
C VAL A 48 13.08 3.21 -0.21
N VAL A 49 12.07 4.05 -0.38
CA VAL A 49 11.32 4.17 -1.62
C VAL A 49 11.62 5.55 -2.21
N GLU A 50 12.13 5.57 -3.44
CA GLU A 50 12.52 6.79 -4.15
C GLU A 50 11.94 6.75 -5.55
N SER A 51 11.47 7.89 -6.02
CA SER A 51 10.98 8.01 -7.40
C SER A 51 11.65 9.16 -8.11
N ASN A 52 11.81 9.00 -9.42
CA ASN A 52 12.28 10.08 -10.26
C ASN A 52 11.30 11.25 -10.28
N ARG A 53 11.76 12.39 -10.77
CA ARG A 53 11.02 13.67 -10.73
C ARG A 53 9.63 13.60 -11.36
N ASP A 54 9.50 12.82 -12.42
CA ASP A 54 8.27 12.59 -13.20
C ASP A 54 7.43 11.41 -12.67
N ASN A 55 7.86 10.73 -11.60
CA ASN A 55 7.23 9.55 -11.01
C ASN A 55 7.00 8.39 -12.01
N THR A 56 7.74 8.37 -13.12
CA THR A 56 7.71 7.29 -14.11
C THR A 56 8.53 6.09 -13.67
N ARG A 57 9.47 6.25 -12.73
CA ARG A 57 10.25 5.18 -12.12
C ARG A 57 10.24 5.31 -10.61
N THR A 58 9.85 4.25 -9.92
CA THR A 58 9.95 4.11 -8.46
C THR A 58 10.86 2.93 -8.13
N SER A 59 11.90 3.16 -7.34
CA SER A 59 12.80 2.12 -6.84
C SER A 59 12.56 1.89 -5.36
N VAL A 60 12.55 0.62 -4.96
CA VAL A 60 12.49 0.18 -3.57
C VAL A 60 13.82 -0.48 -3.23
N TYR A 61 14.46 0.02 -2.18
CA TYR A 61 15.72 -0.51 -1.67
C TYR A 61 15.54 -1.06 -0.27
N ARG A 62 16.18 -2.19 0.02
CA ARG A 62 16.47 -2.65 1.37
C ARG A 62 17.76 -1.99 1.85
N VAL A 63 17.78 -1.59 3.11
CA VAL A 63 18.96 -1.01 3.75
C VAL A 63 19.55 -2.02 4.73
N GLU A 64 20.79 -2.42 4.48
CA GLU A 64 21.58 -3.32 5.33
C GLU A 64 22.80 -2.58 5.89
N TYR A 65 23.31 -3.03 7.05
CA TYR A 65 24.51 -2.48 7.69
C TYR A 65 24.57 -0.93 7.75
N GLN A 66 23.44 -0.29 8.04
CA GLN A 66 23.23 1.16 8.20
C GLN A 66 23.33 2.01 6.92
N SER A 67 23.96 1.55 5.84
CA SER A 67 24.13 2.36 4.62
C SER A 67 24.13 1.58 3.31
N GLU A 68 24.30 0.26 3.33
CA GLU A 68 24.29 -0.55 2.13
C GLU A 68 22.86 -0.65 1.59
N ARG A 69 22.69 -0.38 0.28
CA ARG A 69 21.38 -0.40 -0.37
C ARG A 69 21.33 -1.53 -1.40
N THR A 70 20.43 -2.48 -1.16
CA THR A 70 20.15 -3.56 -2.09
C THR A 70 18.84 -3.24 -2.82
N LEU A 71 18.86 -3.21 -4.15
CA LEU A 71 17.66 -2.97 -4.94
C LEU A 71 16.71 -4.16 -4.83
N VAL A 72 15.51 -3.92 -4.30
CA VAL A 72 14.45 -4.91 -4.15
C VAL A 72 13.55 -4.93 -5.37
N ALA A 73 13.09 -3.75 -5.78
CA ALA A 73 12.17 -3.62 -6.90
C ALA A 73 12.39 -2.32 -7.67
N THR A 74 12.15 -2.36 -8.98
CA THR A 74 11.93 -1.15 -9.79
C THR A 74 10.57 -1.23 -10.45
N ILE A 75 9.78 -0.17 -10.33
CA ILE A 75 8.47 -0.02 -10.94
C ILE A 75 8.60 1.04 -12.02
N ASP A 76 8.48 0.63 -13.27
CA ASP A 76 8.49 1.50 -14.43
C ASP A 76 7.05 1.72 -14.91
N ARG A 77 6.56 2.95 -14.77
CA ARG A 77 5.26 3.40 -15.26
C ARG A 77 5.42 3.96 -16.65
N GLY A 78 4.83 3.29 -17.63
CA GLY A 78 4.96 3.68 -19.03
C GLY A 78 3.80 4.59 -19.45
N ASN A 79 4.12 5.74 -20.05
CA ASN A 79 3.10 6.59 -20.67
C ASN A 79 2.54 5.94 -21.96
N VAL A 80 3.39 5.21 -22.70
CA VAL A 80 3.05 4.57 -23.98
C VAL A 80 3.13 3.04 -23.90
N PHE A 81 4.03 2.51 -23.08
CA PHE A 81 4.20 1.07 -22.89
C PHE A 81 3.50 0.61 -21.60
N PRO A 82 3.12 -0.68 -21.51
CA PRO A 82 2.58 -1.22 -20.26
C PRO A 82 3.56 -1.05 -19.11
N ASP A 83 3.03 -0.76 -17.93
CA ASP A 83 3.81 -0.72 -16.69
C ASP A 83 4.56 -2.03 -16.45
N LYS A 84 5.79 -1.92 -15.97
CA LYS A 84 6.68 -3.06 -15.68
C LYS A 84 7.15 -3.02 -14.24
N ILE A 85 7.45 -4.19 -13.72
CA ILE A 85 8.12 -4.36 -12.45
C ILE A 85 9.34 -5.26 -12.65
N THR A 86 10.47 -4.84 -12.09
CA THR A 86 11.69 -5.65 -12.00
C THR A 86 11.87 -6.09 -10.55
N LEU A 87 11.89 -7.41 -10.32
CA LEU A 87 12.11 -8.05 -9.02
C LEU A 87 13.20 -9.12 -9.20
N ASP A 88 14.18 -9.18 -8.31
CA ASP A 88 15.28 -10.17 -8.36
C ASP A 88 15.96 -10.26 -9.74
N GLY A 89 16.09 -9.12 -10.43
CA GLY A 89 16.66 -9.02 -11.78
C GLY A 89 15.72 -9.43 -12.92
N ALA A 90 14.57 -10.04 -12.65
CA ALA A 90 13.57 -10.41 -13.64
C ALA A 90 12.57 -9.26 -13.87
N THR A 91 12.34 -8.90 -15.14
CA THR A 91 11.37 -7.85 -15.50
C THR A 91 10.11 -8.47 -16.08
N ILE A 92 8.96 -8.16 -15.47
CA ILE A 92 7.64 -8.67 -15.85
C ILE A 92 6.64 -7.52 -15.99
N ARG A 93 5.54 -7.74 -16.72
CA ARG A 93 4.45 -6.76 -16.81
C ARG A 93 3.79 -6.61 -15.45
N LEU A 94 3.56 -5.38 -15.00
CA LEU A 94 2.94 -5.11 -13.70
C LEU A 94 1.55 -5.77 -13.62
N SER A 95 0.76 -5.73 -14.69
CA SER A 95 -0.56 -6.35 -14.76
C SER A 95 -0.54 -7.89 -14.69
N GLN A 96 0.61 -8.52 -14.97
CA GLN A 96 0.83 -9.95 -14.83
C GLN A 96 1.23 -10.31 -13.39
N TRP A 97 2.07 -9.49 -12.75
CA TRP A 97 2.52 -9.71 -11.37
C TRP A 97 1.45 -9.35 -10.34
N LEU A 98 0.83 -8.18 -10.49
CA LEU A 98 -0.23 -7.63 -9.64
C LEU A 98 -1.45 -7.31 -10.50
N ARG A 99 -2.30 -8.31 -10.67
CA ARG A 99 -3.47 -8.22 -11.54
C ARG A 99 -4.57 -7.43 -10.84
N THR A 100 -4.88 -6.26 -11.39
CA THR A 100 -6.07 -5.48 -11.01
C THR A 100 -7.16 -5.62 -12.08
N PRO A 101 -8.46 -5.62 -11.71
CA PRO A 101 -9.54 -5.57 -12.68
C PRO A 101 -9.47 -4.30 -13.54
N THR A 102 -9.99 -4.37 -14.77
CA THR A 102 -9.93 -3.22 -15.69
C THR A 102 -10.83 -2.07 -15.22
N LEU A 103 -11.99 -2.39 -14.64
CA LEU A 103 -13.02 -1.42 -14.24
C LEU A 103 -13.00 -1.11 -12.73
N SER A 104 -12.32 -1.92 -11.91
CA SER A 104 -12.18 -1.72 -10.47
C SER A 104 -10.74 -1.96 -10.03
N GLU A 105 -10.25 -1.25 -9.02
CA GLU A 105 -8.89 -1.48 -8.50
C GLU A 105 -8.77 -2.78 -7.71
N PHE A 106 -9.89 -3.19 -7.12
CA PHE A 106 -9.96 -4.30 -6.20
C PHE A 106 -11.04 -5.30 -6.64
N PRO A 107 -10.86 -6.59 -6.29
CA PRO A 107 -9.69 -7.15 -5.62
C PRO A 107 -8.46 -7.23 -6.54
N ALA A 108 -7.27 -6.88 -6.03
CA ALA A 108 -6.01 -7.08 -6.76
C ALA A 108 -5.43 -8.45 -6.40
N LYS A 109 -4.89 -9.17 -7.38
CA LYS A 109 -4.39 -10.55 -7.21
C LYS A 109 -2.90 -10.61 -7.47
N MET A 110 -2.17 -11.33 -6.63
CA MET A 110 -0.72 -11.48 -6.69
C MET A 110 -0.37 -12.94 -6.39
N HIS A 111 0.55 -13.52 -7.17
CA HIS A 111 1.04 -14.89 -6.94
C HIS A 111 2.53 -14.83 -6.61
N VAL A 112 2.89 -15.18 -5.37
CA VAL A 112 4.27 -15.11 -4.86
C VAL A 112 4.48 -16.26 -3.89
N GLY A 113 5.66 -16.88 -3.91
CA GLY A 113 5.99 -17.99 -2.98
C GLY A 113 5.10 -19.22 -3.17
N GLY A 114 4.50 -19.42 -4.34
CA GLY A 114 3.55 -20.50 -4.61
C GLY A 114 2.14 -20.27 -4.04
N VAL A 115 1.89 -19.12 -3.41
CA VAL A 115 0.61 -18.77 -2.80
C VAL A 115 -0.12 -17.68 -3.60
N ASP A 116 -1.43 -17.85 -3.76
CA ASP A 116 -2.31 -16.85 -4.36
C ASP A 116 -2.80 -15.87 -3.29
N TYR A 117 -2.34 -14.63 -3.35
CA TYR A 117 -2.78 -13.55 -2.47
C TYR A 117 -3.83 -12.66 -3.14
N VAL A 118 -4.74 -12.15 -2.31
CA VAL A 118 -5.77 -11.21 -2.72
C VAL A 118 -5.70 -9.96 -1.85
N TRP A 119 -5.41 -8.83 -2.48
CA TRP A 119 -5.56 -7.52 -1.88
C TRP A 119 -6.99 -7.04 -2.04
N LYS A 120 -7.57 -6.57 -0.94
CA LYS A 120 -8.91 -5.98 -0.85
C LYS A 120 -8.79 -4.58 -0.26
N LYS A 121 -9.81 -3.76 -0.55
CA LYS A 121 -9.96 -2.42 -0.01
C LYS A 121 -11.33 -2.33 0.66
N ASN A 122 -11.39 -1.81 1.87
CA ASN A 122 -12.67 -1.55 2.55
C ASN A 122 -13.22 -0.15 2.20
N LEU A 123 -14.34 0.23 2.83
CA LEU A 123 -15.02 1.49 2.60
C LEU A 123 -14.23 2.74 3.01
N VAL A 124 -13.21 2.59 3.87
CA VAL A 124 -12.34 3.69 4.34
C VAL A 124 -10.98 3.68 3.65
N ASP A 125 -10.88 3.06 2.47
CA ASP A 125 -9.65 2.90 1.70
C ASP A 125 -8.51 2.15 2.41
N GLN A 126 -8.79 1.39 3.47
CA GLN A 126 -7.80 0.54 4.12
C GLN A 126 -7.50 -0.66 3.23
N LEU A 127 -6.22 -0.90 2.96
CA LEU A 127 -5.79 -2.09 2.25
C LEU A 127 -5.59 -3.25 3.22
N ARG A 128 -6.03 -4.43 2.79
CA ARG A 128 -5.70 -5.70 3.45
C ARG A 128 -5.39 -6.78 2.41
N MET A 129 -4.48 -7.67 2.76
CA MET A 129 -4.11 -8.84 1.98
C MET A 129 -4.55 -10.09 2.73
N VAL A 130 -5.13 -11.04 2.00
CA VAL A 130 -5.53 -12.36 2.49
C VAL A 130 -4.99 -13.43 1.55
N ALA A 131 -4.83 -14.66 2.03
CA ALA A 131 -4.69 -15.80 1.13
C ALA A 131 -6.01 -16.06 0.41
N ARG A 132 -5.96 -16.59 -0.82
CA ARG A 132 -7.17 -16.87 -1.61
C ARG A 132 -8.05 -17.93 -0.96
N ASP A 133 -7.42 -18.95 -0.40
CA ASP A 133 -8.04 -20.09 0.29
C ASP A 133 -8.52 -19.73 1.71
N GLU A 134 -7.88 -18.77 2.37
CA GLU A 134 -8.28 -18.27 3.69
C GLU A 134 -8.65 -16.77 3.68
N PRO A 135 -9.81 -16.39 3.09
CA PRO A 135 -10.17 -14.99 2.88
C PRO A 135 -10.61 -14.24 4.15
N ALA A 136 -10.77 -14.93 5.27
CA ALA A 136 -11.21 -14.37 6.55
C ALA A 136 -10.03 -13.82 7.38
N THR A 137 -8.83 -14.36 7.17
CA THR A 137 -7.65 -14.07 7.99
C THR A 137 -6.71 -13.12 7.25
N PRO A 138 -6.58 -11.85 7.68
CA PRO A 138 -5.68 -10.91 7.04
C PRO A 138 -4.23 -11.27 7.35
N LEU A 139 -3.43 -11.39 6.29
CA LEU A 139 -2.00 -11.67 6.38
C LEU A 139 -1.15 -10.40 6.36
N ALA A 140 -1.68 -9.31 5.78
CA ALA A 140 -1.11 -7.98 5.87
C ALA A 140 -2.19 -6.91 5.78
N TRP A 141 -1.96 -5.73 6.35
CA TRP A 141 -2.86 -4.59 6.18
C TRP A 141 -2.12 -3.25 6.33
N PHE A 142 -2.59 -2.26 5.60
CA PHE A 142 -2.03 -0.91 5.61
C PHE A 142 -2.99 0.07 6.25
N CYS A 143 -2.48 0.85 7.19
CA CYS A 143 -3.15 1.97 7.82
C CYS A 143 -2.48 3.26 7.38
N ARG A 144 -3.25 4.19 6.81
CA ARG A 144 -2.78 5.55 6.51
C ARG A 144 -2.43 6.30 7.80
N SER A 145 -1.56 7.31 7.69
CA SER A 145 -1.30 8.16 8.84
C SER A 145 -2.57 8.88 9.29
N ARG A 146 -2.67 9.14 10.58
CA ARG A 146 -3.82 9.81 11.19
C ARG A 146 -3.40 10.57 12.44
N TYR A 147 -4.16 11.61 12.75
CA TYR A 147 -4.14 12.23 14.07
C TYR A 147 -5.27 11.64 14.90
N GLN A 148 -4.98 11.34 16.16
CA GLN A 148 -5.97 10.89 17.13
C GLN A 148 -5.82 11.72 18.39
N THR A 149 -6.91 12.34 18.83
CA THR A 149 -6.92 13.06 20.11
C THR A 149 -7.07 12.02 21.24
N VAL A 150 -6.04 11.91 22.07
CA VAL A 150 -5.99 11.05 23.26
C VAL A 150 -5.76 11.97 24.46
N ASP A 151 -6.65 11.93 25.45
CA ASP A 151 -6.55 12.76 26.66
C ASP A 151 -6.36 14.27 26.39
N LYS A 152 -7.05 14.80 25.37
CA LYS A 152 -6.96 16.19 24.87
C LYS A 152 -5.62 16.55 24.21
N HIS A 153 -4.78 15.57 23.90
CA HIS A 153 -3.56 15.75 23.14
C HIS A 153 -3.69 15.10 21.77
N ASP A 154 -3.32 15.84 20.72
CA ASP A 154 -3.28 15.28 19.37
C ASP A 154 -2.03 14.43 19.20
N VAL A 155 -2.24 13.13 19.04
CA VAL A 155 -1.20 12.14 18.81
C VAL A 155 -1.14 11.82 17.33
N TYR A 156 0.04 11.98 16.73
CA TYR A 156 0.29 11.57 15.35
C TYR A 156 0.63 10.09 15.29
N HIS A 157 -0.10 9.36 14.45
CA HIS A 157 0.19 7.97 14.10
C HIS A 157 0.71 7.91 12.66
N PRO A 158 1.93 7.39 12.43
CA PRO A 158 2.48 7.28 11.08
C PRO A 158 1.73 6.24 10.26
N ALA A 159 1.83 6.35 8.93
CA ALA A 159 1.37 5.31 8.04
C ALA A 159 2.12 4.00 8.34
N THR A 160 1.40 2.90 8.42
CA THR A 160 1.94 1.64 8.93
C THR A 160 1.44 0.46 8.11
N LEU A 161 2.34 -0.40 7.67
CA LEU A 161 2.04 -1.70 7.07
C LEU A 161 2.34 -2.80 8.10
N PHE A 162 1.32 -3.56 8.44
CA PHE A 162 1.42 -4.72 9.33
C PHE A 162 1.49 -5.99 8.48
N ILE A 163 2.40 -6.89 8.81
CA ILE A 163 2.62 -8.16 8.11
C ILE A 163 2.71 -9.25 9.17
N THR A 164 1.85 -10.26 9.04
CA THR A 164 1.90 -11.46 9.88
C THR A 164 3.13 -12.29 9.55
N LYS A 165 3.58 -13.10 10.52
CA LYS A 165 4.67 -14.05 10.34
C LYS A 165 4.54 -14.93 9.08
N ASP A 166 3.33 -15.39 8.79
CA ASP A 166 3.06 -16.26 7.63
C ASP A 166 3.28 -15.56 6.29
N ALA A 167 3.16 -14.24 6.23
CA ALA A 167 3.48 -13.44 5.04
C ALA A 167 4.84 -12.75 5.12
N ASP A 168 5.61 -12.96 6.19
CA ASP A 168 6.88 -12.28 6.39
C ASP A 168 7.97 -12.80 5.45
N GLU A 169 7.88 -14.06 5.02
CA GLU A 169 8.76 -14.64 3.99
C GLU A 169 8.65 -13.89 2.64
N VAL A 170 7.48 -13.33 2.34
CA VAL A 170 7.20 -12.56 1.13
C VAL A 170 7.11 -11.05 1.41
N ARG A 171 7.64 -10.59 2.56
CA ARG A 171 7.56 -9.21 3.06
C ARG A 171 7.82 -8.14 2.00
N GLU A 172 8.83 -8.35 1.16
CA GLU A 172 9.20 -7.38 0.13
C GLU A 172 8.17 -7.29 -0.99
N SER A 173 7.63 -8.43 -1.42
CA SER A 173 6.53 -8.45 -2.38
C SER A 173 5.28 -7.76 -1.80
N VAL A 174 5.00 -7.98 -0.52
CA VAL A 174 3.89 -7.32 0.20
C VAL A 174 4.11 -5.81 0.26
N LEU A 175 5.30 -5.37 0.63
CA LEU A 175 5.66 -3.94 0.67
C LEU A 175 5.52 -3.28 -0.70
N VAL A 176 6.07 -3.90 -1.74
CA VAL A 176 6.04 -3.36 -3.10
C VAL A 176 4.61 -3.29 -3.64
N ALA A 177 3.80 -4.34 -3.42
CA ALA A 177 2.40 -4.33 -3.78
C ALA A 177 1.62 -3.21 -3.03
N CYS A 178 1.88 -3.03 -1.74
CA CYS A 178 1.29 -1.96 -0.94
C CYS A 178 1.62 -0.57 -1.50
N VAL A 179 2.89 -0.31 -1.84
CA VAL A 179 3.34 0.96 -2.45
C VAL A 179 2.59 1.23 -3.76
N ILE A 180 2.47 0.22 -4.62
CA ILE A 180 1.79 0.34 -5.92
C ILE A 180 0.29 0.62 -5.73
N LEU A 181 -0.38 -0.15 -4.87
CA LEU A 181 -1.82 -0.06 -4.66
C LEU A 181 -2.21 1.26 -3.97
N GLU A 182 -1.50 1.68 -2.91
CA GLU A 182 -1.77 2.97 -2.26
C GLU A 182 -1.53 4.14 -3.20
N HIS A 183 -0.46 4.11 -3.98
CA HIS A 183 -0.21 5.17 -4.97
C HIS A 183 -1.37 5.26 -5.97
N LYS A 184 -1.86 4.12 -6.48
CA LYS A 184 -3.00 4.06 -7.40
C LYS A 184 -4.28 4.62 -6.77
N ILE A 185 -4.59 4.24 -5.53
CA ILE A 185 -5.75 4.76 -4.79
C ILE A 185 -5.65 6.29 -4.65
N ARG A 186 -4.48 6.81 -4.23
CA ARG A 186 -4.27 8.26 -4.05
C ARG A 186 -4.38 9.04 -5.35
N LEU A 187 -3.87 8.50 -6.46
CA LEU A 187 -4.02 9.13 -7.78
C LEU A 187 -5.49 9.23 -8.20
N ARG A 188 -6.28 8.19 -7.99
CA ARG A 188 -7.72 8.25 -8.30
C ARG A 188 -8.48 9.18 -7.38
N ALA A 189 -8.22 9.16 -6.07
CA ALA A 189 -8.84 10.11 -5.15
C ALA A 189 -8.57 11.57 -5.57
N LYS A 190 -7.34 11.87 -6.02
CA LYS A 190 -6.99 13.18 -6.58
C LYS A 190 -7.78 13.47 -7.87
N ALA A 191 -7.87 12.52 -8.80
CA ALA A 191 -8.62 12.69 -10.04
C ALA A 191 -10.11 12.98 -9.78
N TYR A 192 -10.76 12.20 -8.91
CA TYR A 192 -12.16 12.42 -8.52
C TYR A 192 -12.37 13.75 -7.80
N GLY A 193 -11.46 14.12 -6.89
CA GLY A 193 -11.52 15.43 -6.21
C GLY A 193 -11.42 16.60 -7.19
N VAL A 194 -10.54 16.51 -8.18
CA VAL A 194 -10.41 17.53 -9.24
C VAL A 194 -11.67 17.59 -10.12
N THR A 195 -12.25 16.44 -10.50
CA THR A 195 -13.49 16.41 -11.29
C THR A 195 -14.66 17.04 -10.53
N MET A 196 -14.84 16.72 -9.25
CA MET A 196 -15.92 17.29 -8.44
C MET A 196 -15.79 18.81 -8.26
N VAL A 197 -14.57 19.31 -8.06
CA VAL A 197 -14.30 20.75 -7.97
C VAL A 197 -14.59 21.44 -9.31
N ALA A 198 -14.17 20.85 -10.43
CA ALA A 198 -14.45 21.38 -11.76
C ALA A 198 -15.94 21.40 -12.10
N ASP A 199 -16.69 20.36 -11.72
CA ASP A 199 -18.13 20.29 -11.93
C ASP A 199 -18.91 21.25 -11.02
N ALA A 200 -18.44 21.46 -9.79
CA ALA A 200 -18.99 22.47 -8.89
C ALA A 200 -18.78 23.90 -9.42
N MET A 201 -17.63 24.18 -10.03
CA MET A 201 -17.32 25.47 -10.66
C MET A 201 -18.09 25.70 -11.98
N ARG A 202 -18.61 24.65 -12.61
CA ARG A 202 -19.39 24.74 -13.87
C ARG A 202 -20.90 24.93 -13.65
N ARG A 203 -21.39 24.89 -12.41
CA ARG A 203 -22.80 25.19 -12.12
C ARG A 203 -23.01 26.71 -12.13
N PRO A 204 -23.83 27.27 -13.03
CA PRO A 204 -24.18 28.68 -12.96
C PRO A 204 -24.94 28.92 -11.65
N SER A 205 -24.50 29.92 -10.89
CA SER A 205 -25.20 30.44 -9.73
C SER A 205 -26.53 31.04 -10.19
N HIS A 206 -27.59 30.24 -10.19
CA HIS A 206 -28.94 30.77 -10.15
C HIS A 206 -29.22 31.23 -8.72
N SER A 207 -28.83 32.47 -8.44
CA SER A 207 -29.44 33.29 -7.41
C SER A 207 -30.89 33.54 -7.79
N TYR A 208 -31.80 33.13 -6.90
CA TYR A 208 -33.22 33.46 -6.91
C TYR A 208 -33.44 34.95 -6.60
#